data_AF-A0A0C2MW90-F1
#
_entry.id   AF-A0A0C2MW90-F1
#
_cell.length_a   1.000
_cell.length_b   1.000
_cell.length_c   1.000
_cell.angle_alpha   90.00
_cell.angle_beta   90.00
_cell.angle_gamma   90.00
#
_symmetry.space_group_name_H-M   'P 1'
#
loop_
_entity.id
_entity.type
_entity.pdbx_description
1 polymer ?
#
loop_
_entity_poly.entity_id
_entity_poly.type
_entity_poly.pdbx_seq_one_letter_code
_entity_poly.pdbx_strand_id
1 'polypeptide(L)'
;MNALGEDLFFTCIQVLTILTKNYLKKFAYSNANSHDLWSIVKKESKIDYIEPMMKAWTYQPGFPLITIKKSNTTGEYHVHQYRFLVTSDEKKRIKENEYVRVMISPTFWIVPIVYITASEDTPKLLWLNRKDGIVRAILDYLKLSTKDEWVKINYRFGSYYRSHYEDDSIIQLSRDLMNNNSVK
;
A
#
# COMPACT_ATOMS: atom_id res chain seq x y z
N MET A 1 -18.36 1.79 -0.76
CA MET A 1 -18.13 2.10 0.67
C MET A 1 -16.62 1.97 0.98
N ASN A 2 -15.74 2.77 0.39
CA ASN A 2 -14.26 2.75 0.55
C ASN A 2 -13.57 2.17 1.84
N ALA A 3 -12.29 1.85 1.63
CA ALA A 3 -11.22 1.24 2.45
C ALA A 3 -11.12 1.53 3.97
N LEU A 4 -12.06 2.25 4.56
CA LEU A 4 -12.00 2.73 5.93
C LEU A 4 -13.28 2.38 6.71
N GLY A 5 -14.37 1.96 6.06
CA GLY A 5 -15.70 1.99 6.70
C GLY A 5 -16.22 3.43 6.73
N GLU A 6 -17.54 3.61 6.78
CA GLU A 6 -18.14 4.96 6.69
C GLU A 6 -17.51 5.92 7.71
N ASP A 7 -17.35 5.48 8.96
CA ASP A 7 -16.80 6.31 10.02
C ASP A 7 -15.36 6.77 9.77
N LEU A 8 -14.46 5.89 9.34
CA LEU A 8 -13.07 6.27 9.09
C LEU A 8 -12.89 6.92 7.70
N PHE A 9 -13.79 6.69 6.73
CA PHE A 9 -13.82 7.49 5.50
C PHE A 9 -14.29 8.91 5.76
N PHE A 10 -15.36 9.11 6.55
CA PHE A 10 -15.79 10.42 7.00
C PHE A 10 -14.72 11.06 7.89
N THR A 11 -14.05 10.29 8.75
CA THR A 11 -12.91 10.77 9.52
C THR A 11 -11.77 11.18 8.60
N CYS A 12 -11.42 10.40 7.56
CA CYS A 12 -10.38 10.77 6.61
C CYS A 12 -10.75 11.99 5.79
N ILE A 13 -12.01 12.15 5.36
CA ILE A 13 -12.50 13.37 4.70
C ILE A 13 -12.46 14.56 5.66
N GLN A 14 -12.89 14.38 6.91
CA GLN A 14 -12.90 15.43 7.92
C GLN A 14 -11.47 15.87 8.25
N VAL A 15 -10.56 14.91 8.47
CA VAL A 15 -9.13 15.14 8.68
C VAL A 15 -8.54 15.83 7.46
N LEU A 16 -8.80 15.36 6.24
CA LEU A 16 -8.34 16.02 5.00
C LEU A 16 -8.89 17.45 4.90
N THR A 17 -10.16 17.67 5.23
CA THR A 17 -10.80 18.99 5.20
C THR A 17 -10.19 19.93 6.22
N ILE A 18 -9.94 19.47 7.45
CA ILE A 18 -9.26 20.23 8.50
C ILE A 18 -7.83 20.56 8.06
N LEU A 19 -7.12 19.59 7.50
CA LEU A 19 -5.77 19.75 6.96
C LEU A 19 -5.71 20.81 5.86
N THR A 20 -6.60 20.72 4.87
CA THR A 20 -6.69 21.71 3.78
C THR A 20 -7.05 23.08 4.30
N LYS A 21 -8.03 23.19 5.21
CA LYS A 21 -8.39 24.47 5.84
C LYS A 21 -7.23 25.08 6.61
N ASN A 22 -6.51 24.30 7.41
CA ASN A 22 -5.37 24.78 8.19
C ASN A 22 -4.21 25.21 7.28
N TYR A 23 -3.93 24.45 6.21
CA TYR A 23 -2.92 24.81 5.22
C TYR A 23 -3.26 26.12 4.50
N LEU A 24 -4.48 26.22 3.96
CA LEU A 24 -4.92 27.42 3.25
C LEU A 24 -4.94 28.66 4.16
N LYS A 25 -5.36 28.52 5.42
CA LYS A 25 -5.32 29.62 6.40
C LYS A 25 -3.90 30.04 6.73
N LYS A 26 -2.98 29.09 6.96
CA LYS A 26 -1.60 29.37 7.36
C LYS A 26 -0.83 30.11 6.26
N PHE A 27 -1.05 29.73 5.00
CA PHE A 27 -0.34 30.27 3.85
C PHE A 27 -1.18 31.23 3.00
N ALA A 28 -2.27 31.76 3.55
CA ALA A 28 -3.10 32.74 2.87
C ALA A 28 -2.25 33.95 2.44
N TYR A 29 -2.39 34.36 1.18
CA TYR A 29 -1.67 35.50 0.59
C TYR A 29 -0.13 35.38 0.64
N SER A 30 0.41 34.16 0.78
CA SER A 30 1.83 33.87 0.72
C SER A 30 2.11 32.61 -0.11
N ASN A 31 3.36 32.15 -0.13
CA ASN A 31 3.77 30.96 -0.86
C ASN A 31 4.03 29.79 0.11
N ALA A 32 3.92 28.58 -0.41
CA ALA A 32 4.22 27.36 0.33
C ALA A 32 4.87 26.32 -0.62
N ASN A 33 5.63 25.41 -0.04
CA ASN A 33 6.24 24.29 -0.77
C ASN A 33 5.72 22.94 -0.26
N SER A 34 6.22 21.84 -0.81
CA SER A 34 5.78 20.49 -0.41
C SER A 34 6.07 20.17 1.06
N HIS A 35 7.19 20.65 1.62
CA HIS A 35 7.51 20.44 3.04
C HIS A 35 6.49 21.13 3.96
N ASP A 36 6.06 22.34 3.60
CA ASP A 36 5.04 23.09 4.35
C ASP A 36 3.73 22.30 4.49
N LEU A 37 3.27 21.68 3.40
CA LEU A 37 2.09 20.82 3.43
C LEU A 37 2.28 19.62 4.35
N TRP A 38 3.36 18.86 4.15
CA TRP A 38 3.59 17.63 4.93
C TRP A 38 3.85 17.89 6.41
N SER A 39 4.38 19.06 6.77
CA SER A 39 4.54 19.48 8.17
C SER A 39 3.20 19.62 8.90
N ILE A 40 2.19 20.20 8.23
CA ILE A 40 0.83 20.32 8.78
C ILE A 40 0.19 18.94 8.86
N VAL A 41 0.31 18.13 7.81
CA VAL A 41 -0.22 16.76 7.81
C VAL A 41 0.35 15.94 8.97
N LYS A 42 1.67 15.95 9.14
CA LYS A 42 2.34 15.27 10.26
C LYS A 42 1.79 15.74 11.61
N LYS A 43 1.61 17.05 11.80
CA LYS A 43 1.13 17.62 13.06
C LYS A 43 -0.28 17.15 13.41
N GLU A 44 -1.22 17.20 12.47
CA GLU A 44 -2.62 16.84 12.74
C GLU A 44 -2.83 15.32 12.74
N SER A 45 -2.19 14.58 11.83
CA SER A 45 -2.38 13.14 11.72
C SER A 45 -1.57 12.34 12.73
N LYS A 46 -0.54 12.96 13.34
CA LYS A 46 0.43 12.30 14.25
C LYS A 46 1.15 11.10 13.63
N ILE A 47 1.34 11.12 12.31
CA ILE A 47 2.06 10.06 11.58
C ILE A 47 3.47 10.60 11.26
N ASP A 48 4.48 10.07 11.95
CA ASP A 48 5.85 10.62 11.89
C ASP A 48 6.54 10.47 10.53
N TYR A 49 6.13 9.47 9.74
CA TYR A 49 6.71 9.13 8.45
C TYR A 49 5.94 9.69 7.25
N ILE A 50 5.00 10.64 7.43
CA ILE A 50 4.26 11.27 6.31
C ILE A 50 5.21 11.96 5.33
N GLU A 51 6.16 12.73 5.83
CA GLU A 51 7.08 13.46 4.95
C GLU A 51 7.97 12.51 4.10
N PRO A 52 8.69 11.52 4.68
CA PRO A 52 9.44 10.57 3.86
C PRO A 52 8.53 9.71 2.97
N MET A 53 7.31 9.37 3.41
CA MET A 53 6.32 8.70 2.58
C MET A 53 5.97 9.53 1.35
N MET A 54 5.57 10.78 1.55
CA MET A 54 5.13 11.63 0.44
C MET A 54 6.27 12.05 -0.46
N LYS A 55 7.49 12.17 0.07
CA LYS A 55 8.69 12.29 -0.75
C LYS A 55 8.85 11.10 -1.69
N ALA A 56 8.63 9.87 -1.22
CA ALA A 56 8.66 8.70 -2.09
C ALA A 56 7.58 8.74 -3.18
N TRP A 57 6.36 9.18 -2.85
CA TRP A 57 5.26 9.27 -3.82
C TRP A 57 5.38 10.42 -4.83
N THR A 58 6.04 11.52 -4.47
CA THR A 58 6.06 12.74 -5.31
C THR A 58 7.38 12.95 -6.06
N TYR A 59 8.50 12.39 -5.58
CA TYR A 59 9.82 12.57 -6.21
C TYR A 59 10.30 11.34 -6.98
N GLN A 60 9.67 10.17 -6.81
CA GLN A 60 10.07 8.94 -7.52
C GLN A 60 9.12 8.66 -8.68
N PRO A 61 9.63 8.40 -9.89
CA PRO A 61 8.78 8.07 -11.03
C PRO A 61 8.15 6.67 -10.89
N GLY A 62 6.90 6.53 -11.33
CA GLY A 62 6.17 5.28 -11.29
C GLY A 62 5.37 5.09 -10.00
N PHE A 63 5.01 3.84 -9.73
CA PHE A 63 4.21 3.45 -8.56
C PHE A 63 4.45 1.97 -8.25
N PRO A 64 4.10 1.49 -7.04
CA PRO A 64 4.37 0.12 -6.67
C PRO A 64 3.35 -0.89 -7.25
N LEU A 65 3.86 -2.06 -7.60
CA LEU A 65 3.16 -3.32 -7.69
C LEU A 65 3.29 -4.01 -6.32
N ILE A 66 2.17 -4.23 -5.64
CA ILE A 66 2.11 -4.96 -4.38
C ILE A 66 1.72 -6.40 -4.67
N THR A 67 2.64 -7.32 -4.38
CA THR A 67 2.46 -8.76 -4.57
C THR A 67 2.13 -9.42 -3.25
N ILE A 68 1.08 -10.23 -3.22
CA ILE A 68 0.78 -11.13 -2.10
C ILE A 68 1.08 -12.56 -2.48
N LYS A 69 1.75 -13.26 -1.57
CA LYS A 69 2.07 -14.68 -1.65
C LYS A 69 1.65 -15.40 -0.38
N LYS A 70 0.96 -16.54 -0.49
CA LYS A 70 0.74 -17.43 0.65
C LYS A 70 1.94 -18.36 0.84
N SER A 71 2.47 -18.43 2.04
CA SER A 71 3.55 -19.34 2.40
C SER A 71 3.00 -20.76 2.55
N ASN A 72 3.49 -21.70 1.75
CA ASN A 72 3.08 -23.11 1.84
C ASN A 72 3.53 -23.77 3.15
N THR A 73 4.58 -23.25 3.80
CA THR A 73 5.11 -23.79 5.05
C THR A 73 4.36 -23.29 6.27
N THR A 74 4.03 -22.00 6.32
CA THR A 74 3.42 -21.36 7.50
C THR A 74 1.92 -21.10 7.34
N GLY A 75 1.40 -21.12 6.11
CA GLY A 75 0.04 -20.70 5.77
C GLY A 75 -0.19 -19.19 5.83
N GLU A 76 0.85 -18.42 6.18
CA GLU A 76 0.79 -16.95 6.33
C GLU A 76 0.89 -16.26 4.97
N TYR A 77 0.35 -15.04 4.90
CA TYR A 77 0.45 -14.20 3.73
C TYR A 77 1.62 -13.22 3.84
N HIS A 78 2.44 -13.18 2.80
CA HIS A 78 3.64 -12.35 2.65
C HIS A 78 3.37 -11.27 1.60
N VAL A 79 3.76 -10.04 1.91
CA VAL A 79 3.49 -8.86 1.07
C VAL A 79 4.79 -8.24 0.58
N HIS A 80 4.98 -8.17 -0.73
CA HIS A 80 6.15 -7.58 -1.37
C HIS A 80 5.77 -6.35 -2.19
N GLN A 81 6.71 -5.42 -2.37
CA GLN A 81 6.56 -4.34 -3.32
C GLN A 81 7.69 -4.33 -4.36
N TYR A 82 7.31 -3.99 -5.58
CA TYR A 82 8.24 -3.72 -6.68
C TYR A 82 7.75 -2.50 -7.43
N ARG A 83 8.62 -1.79 -8.17
CA ARG A 83 8.14 -0.79 -9.12
C ARG A 83 7.35 -1.47 -10.24
N PHE A 84 6.13 -0.98 -10.53
CA PHE A 84 5.34 -1.48 -11.65
C PHE A 84 5.91 -0.98 -12.98
N LEU A 85 6.07 -1.90 -13.95
CA LEU A 85 6.60 -1.64 -15.29
C LEU A 85 5.73 -2.37 -16.32
N VAL A 86 5.41 -1.69 -17.43
CA VAL A 86 4.47 -2.20 -18.45
C VAL A 86 5.17 -3.13 -19.46
N THR A 87 6.42 -2.86 -19.81
CA THR A 87 7.09 -3.46 -20.98
C THR A 87 7.81 -4.79 -20.70
N SER A 88 7.78 -5.69 -21.68
CA SER A 88 8.35 -7.05 -21.64
C SER A 88 9.87 -7.10 -21.55
N ASP A 89 10.57 -6.10 -22.08
CA ASP A 89 12.05 -6.09 -22.09
C ASP A 89 12.63 -5.80 -20.70
N GLU A 90 11.92 -5.01 -19.89
CA GLU A 90 12.25 -4.84 -18.47
C GLU A 90 11.92 -6.09 -17.66
N LYS A 91 10.81 -6.78 -17.96
CA LYS A 91 10.51 -8.09 -17.35
C LYS A 91 11.60 -9.14 -17.65
N LYS A 92 12.25 -9.08 -18.82
CA LYS A 92 13.40 -9.93 -19.18
C LYS A 92 14.67 -9.55 -18.41
N ARG A 93 15.04 -8.26 -18.30
CA ARG A 93 16.15 -7.79 -17.43
C ARG A 93 15.95 -8.17 -15.96
N ILE A 94 14.69 -8.29 -15.55
CA ILE A 94 14.26 -8.62 -14.19
C ILE A 94 14.27 -10.14 -13.89
N LYS A 95 14.28 -11.01 -14.91
CA LYS A 95 14.31 -12.48 -14.72
C LYS A 95 15.68 -13.00 -14.27
N GLU A 96 16.74 -12.18 -14.34
CA GLU A 96 18.11 -12.68 -14.14
C GLU A 96 18.55 -12.78 -12.67
N ASN A 97 17.89 -12.12 -11.71
CA ASN A 97 18.03 -12.43 -10.27
C ASN A 97 17.02 -11.63 -9.44
N GLU A 98 16.36 -12.24 -8.45
CA GLU A 98 15.53 -11.51 -7.48
C GLU A 98 16.36 -10.49 -6.67
N TYR A 99 17.63 -10.76 -6.40
CA TYR A 99 18.57 -9.78 -5.83
C TYR A 99 18.76 -8.55 -6.73
N VAL A 100 18.76 -8.76 -8.05
CA VAL A 100 18.93 -7.68 -9.03
C VAL A 100 17.68 -6.78 -9.07
N ARG A 101 16.47 -7.30 -8.80
CA ARG A 101 15.25 -6.48 -8.62
C ARG A 101 15.40 -5.46 -7.51
N VAL A 102 16.01 -5.85 -6.39
CA VAL A 102 16.18 -5.00 -5.21
C VAL A 102 17.35 -4.01 -5.38
N MET A 103 18.41 -4.40 -6.11
CA MET A 103 19.55 -3.52 -6.41
C MET A 103 19.28 -2.49 -7.51
N ILE A 104 18.47 -2.81 -8.54
CA ILE A 104 18.23 -1.91 -9.69
C ILE A 104 17.20 -0.81 -9.38
N SER A 105 16.34 -0.99 -8.37
CA SER A 105 15.40 0.04 -7.95
C SER A 105 15.57 0.36 -6.46
N PRO A 106 16.29 1.44 -6.10
CA PRO A 106 16.25 1.97 -4.74
C PRO A 106 14.87 2.53 -4.36
N THR A 107 13.88 2.44 -5.27
CA THR A 107 12.55 2.97 -5.08
C THR A 107 11.75 2.10 -4.12
N PHE A 108 11.37 2.69 -3.00
CA PHE A 108 10.48 2.11 -2.01
C PHE A 108 9.42 3.15 -1.66
N TRP A 109 8.16 2.73 -1.66
CA TRP A 109 7.03 3.52 -1.22
C TRP A 109 6.56 3.05 0.13
N ILE A 110 6.25 3.98 1.03
CA ILE A 110 5.47 3.67 2.23
C ILE A 110 4.00 3.60 1.78
N VAL A 111 3.40 2.42 1.88
CA VAL A 111 2.07 2.16 1.30
C VAL A 111 1.07 1.79 2.39
N PRO A 112 -0.05 2.51 2.54
CA PRO A 112 -1.19 2.01 3.29
C PRO A 112 -1.87 0.90 2.49
N ILE A 113 -1.89 -0.31 3.03
CA ILE A 113 -2.55 -1.46 2.45
C ILE A 113 -3.82 -1.70 3.23
N VAL A 114 -4.95 -1.36 2.63
CA VAL A 114 -6.25 -1.80 3.14
C VAL A 114 -6.61 -3.14 2.54
N TYR A 115 -6.99 -4.07 3.42
CA TYR A 115 -7.36 -5.41 3.03
C TYR A 115 -8.59 -5.92 3.78
N ILE A 116 -9.23 -6.92 3.18
CA ILE A 116 -10.26 -7.77 3.79
C ILE A 116 -9.88 -9.23 3.55
N THR A 117 -10.52 -10.16 4.24
CA THR A 117 -10.23 -11.60 4.14
C THR A 117 -11.50 -12.40 3.90
N ALA A 118 -11.35 -13.69 3.60
CA ALA A 118 -12.48 -14.58 3.34
C ALA A 118 -13.49 -14.66 4.51
N SER A 119 -13.00 -14.60 5.75
CA SER A 119 -13.86 -14.69 6.94
C SER A 119 -14.33 -13.33 7.47
N GLU A 120 -13.69 -12.23 7.06
CA GLU A 120 -13.96 -10.89 7.60
C GLU A 120 -13.91 -9.82 6.50
N ASP A 121 -15.08 -9.26 6.20
CA ASP A 121 -15.27 -8.18 5.22
C ASP A 121 -15.00 -6.78 5.81
N THR A 122 -14.65 -6.71 7.10
CA THR A 122 -14.30 -5.47 7.78
C THR A 122 -12.90 -5.00 7.34
N PRO A 123 -12.76 -3.80 6.74
CA PRO A 123 -11.48 -3.33 6.23
C PRO A 123 -10.44 -3.15 7.34
N LYS A 124 -9.26 -3.74 7.14
CA LYS A 124 -8.10 -3.60 8.03
C LYS A 124 -6.99 -2.81 7.35
N LEU A 125 -6.30 -1.96 8.11
CA LEU A 125 -5.18 -1.15 7.61
C LEU A 125 -3.84 -1.76 8.03
N LEU A 126 -2.95 -1.91 7.06
CA LEU A 126 -1.57 -2.36 7.21
C LEU A 126 -0.63 -1.34 6.57
N TRP A 127 0.32 -0.80 7.33
CA TRP A 127 1.34 0.09 6.77
C TRP A 127 2.55 -0.71 6.28
N LEU A 128 2.73 -0.80 4.96
CA LEU A 128 3.96 -1.31 4.37
C LEU A 128 5.02 -0.23 4.46
N ASN A 129 5.82 -0.29 5.52
CA ASN A 129 6.89 0.66 5.82
C ASN A 129 8.15 -0.12 6.23
N ARG A 130 9.33 0.41 5.91
CA ARG A 130 10.60 -0.06 6.47
C ARG A 130 10.72 0.47 7.89
N LYS A 131 10.27 -0.28 8.89
CA LYS A 131 10.64 0.01 10.28
C LYS A 131 11.94 -0.73 10.62
N ASP A 132 12.88 0.02 11.22
CA ASP A 132 14.02 -0.47 11.99
C ASP A 132 15.19 -1.15 11.28
N GLY A 133 15.78 -0.53 10.25
CA GLY A 133 17.19 -0.79 9.89
C GLY A 133 17.56 -2.21 9.46
N ILE A 134 16.62 -3.17 9.44
CA ILE A 134 16.82 -4.50 8.90
C ILE A 134 16.50 -4.40 7.42
N VAL A 135 17.49 -3.91 6.70
CA VAL A 135 17.69 -4.26 5.29
C VAL A 135 17.98 -5.76 5.26
N ARG A 136 16.95 -6.60 5.19
CA ARG A 136 17.06 -7.89 4.53
C ARG A 136 16.48 -7.71 3.14
N ALA A 137 17.32 -7.16 2.27
CA ALA A 137 17.11 -6.80 0.87
C ALA A 137 16.69 -7.95 -0.07
N ILE A 138 15.97 -8.97 0.42
CA ILE A 138 15.51 -10.11 -0.38
C ILE A 138 14.11 -10.53 0.06
N LEU A 139 13.69 -10.29 1.30
CA LEU A 139 12.46 -10.87 1.84
C LEU A 139 11.77 -9.88 2.78
N ASP A 140 11.25 -8.79 2.21
CA ASP A 140 10.34 -7.88 2.91
C ASP A 140 9.01 -8.62 3.16
N TYR A 141 8.95 -9.44 4.20
CA TYR A 141 7.74 -10.14 4.59
C TYR A 141 6.99 -9.33 5.63
N LEU A 142 6.01 -8.54 5.19
CA LEU A 142 4.98 -8.10 6.12
C LEU A 142 3.97 -9.24 6.27
N LYS A 143 3.93 -9.82 7.48
CA LYS A 143 3.03 -10.92 7.81
C LYS A 143 1.61 -10.39 7.95
N LEU A 144 0.71 -10.94 7.14
CA LEU A 144 -0.72 -10.83 7.36
C LEU A 144 -1.15 -12.02 8.25
N SER A 145 -1.57 -11.73 9.48
CA SER A 145 -1.90 -12.70 10.53
C SER A 145 -3.22 -13.44 10.28
N THR A 146 -3.46 -13.90 9.06
CA THR A 146 -4.66 -14.66 8.68
C THR A 146 -4.27 -15.98 8.03
N LYS A 147 -5.04 -17.02 8.38
CA LYS A 147 -5.02 -18.33 7.72
C LYS A 147 -6.17 -18.50 6.73
N ASP A 148 -6.92 -17.43 6.46
CA ASP A 148 -8.06 -17.43 5.55
C ASP A 148 -7.67 -17.96 4.18
N GLU A 149 -8.67 -18.46 3.46
CA GLU A 149 -8.48 -18.98 2.11
C GLU A 149 -7.83 -17.89 1.26
N TRP A 150 -8.47 -16.74 1.10
CA TRP A 150 -7.96 -15.59 0.33
C TRP A 150 -7.85 -14.30 1.17
N VAL A 151 -7.01 -13.37 0.68
CA VAL A 151 -6.93 -11.97 1.15
C VAL A 151 -7.10 -11.05 -0.05
N LYS A 152 -7.94 -10.01 0.07
CA LYS A 152 -8.12 -8.98 -0.95
C LYS A 152 -7.48 -7.68 -0.47
N ILE A 153 -6.37 -7.29 -1.07
CA ILE A 153 -5.75 -5.97 -0.85
C ILE A 153 -6.31 -4.91 -1.80
N ASN A 154 -5.99 -3.66 -1.50
CA ASN A 154 -6.51 -2.48 -2.16
C ASN A 154 -8.04 -2.51 -2.19
N TYR A 155 -8.64 -2.87 -1.05
CA TYR A 155 -10.08 -2.94 -0.92
C TYR A 155 -10.69 -1.58 -1.31
N ARG A 156 -11.60 -1.59 -2.28
CA ARG A 156 -12.25 -0.40 -2.85
C ARG A 156 -11.30 0.67 -3.40
N PHE A 157 -10.12 0.27 -3.87
CA PHE A 157 -9.16 1.13 -4.57
C PHE A 157 -8.73 2.36 -3.77
N GLY A 158 -8.58 2.21 -2.44
CA GLY A 158 -8.22 3.32 -1.55
C GLY A 158 -6.77 3.79 -1.66
N SER A 159 -5.91 3.15 -2.46
CA SER A 159 -4.48 3.48 -2.53
C SER A 159 -3.90 3.29 -3.93
N TYR A 160 -2.92 4.14 -4.26
CA TYR A 160 -2.34 4.23 -5.60
C TYR A 160 -1.26 3.17 -5.85
N TYR A 161 -1.68 1.93 -6.07
CA TYR A 161 -0.80 0.82 -6.44
C TYR A 161 -1.56 -0.25 -7.22
N ARG A 162 -0.84 -1.13 -7.91
CA ARG A 162 -1.42 -2.33 -8.53
C ARG A 162 -1.27 -3.53 -7.61
N SER A 163 -2.34 -4.30 -7.45
CA SER A 163 -2.32 -5.56 -6.71
C SER A 163 -1.92 -6.71 -7.63
N HIS A 164 -1.09 -7.61 -7.12
CA HIS A 164 -0.76 -8.89 -7.74
C HIS A 164 -0.88 -10.01 -6.72
N TYR A 165 -1.42 -11.14 -7.14
CA TYR A 165 -1.62 -12.33 -6.33
C TYR A 165 -0.95 -13.49 -7.05
N GLU A 166 -0.29 -14.39 -6.32
CA GLU A 166 0.15 -15.66 -6.88
C GLU A 166 -1.05 -16.57 -7.21
N ASP A 167 -0.82 -17.56 -8.09
CA ASP A 167 -1.85 -18.34 -8.77
C ASP A 167 -2.89 -18.95 -7.81
N ASP A 168 -2.47 -19.57 -6.70
CA ASP A 168 -3.40 -20.18 -5.75
C ASP A 168 -4.33 -19.15 -5.09
N SER A 169 -3.79 -17.98 -4.72
CA SER A 169 -4.56 -16.92 -4.07
C SER A 169 -5.56 -16.26 -5.01
N ILE A 170 -5.18 -16.05 -6.28
CA ILE A 170 -6.12 -15.48 -7.27
C ILE A 170 -7.21 -16.48 -7.64
N ILE A 171 -6.90 -17.79 -7.70
CA ILE A 171 -7.88 -18.84 -7.96
C ILE A 171 -8.92 -18.88 -6.82
N GLN A 172 -8.47 -18.84 -5.57
CA GLN A 172 -9.35 -18.86 -4.39
C GLN A 172 -10.26 -17.62 -4.34
N LEU A 173 -9.69 -16.43 -4.54
CA LEU A 173 -10.47 -15.19 -4.62
C LEU A 173 -11.48 -15.22 -5.79
N SER A 174 -11.07 -15.74 -6.95
CA SER A 174 -11.95 -15.84 -8.12
C SER A 174 -13.11 -16.80 -7.88
N ARG A 175 -12.86 -17.94 -7.19
CA ARG A 175 -13.90 -18.90 -6.83
C ARG A 175 -14.93 -18.28 -5.88
N ASP A 176 -14.47 -17.54 -4.88
CA ASP A 176 -15.37 -16.84 -3.96
C ASP A 176 -16.22 -15.80 -4.68
N LEU A 177 -15.61 -14.97 -5.54
CA LEU A 177 -16.34 -13.99 -6.35
C LEU A 177 -17.41 -14.63 -7.25
N MET A 178 -17.12 -15.80 -7.84
CA MET A 178 -18.10 -16.52 -8.66
C MET A 178 -19.29 -17.03 -7.85
N ASN A 179 -19.09 -17.37 -6.58
CA ASN A 179 -20.13 -17.88 -5.68
C ASN A 179 -20.86 -16.76 -4.92
N ASN A 180 -20.17 -15.64 -4.64
CA ASN A 180 -20.66 -14.52 -3.85
C ASN A 180 -20.06 -13.19 -4.34
N ASN A 181 -20.89 -12.39 -5.00
CA ASN A 181 -20.50 -11.10 -5.59
C ASN A 181 -20.46 -9.92 -4.59
N SER A 182 -20.54 -10.17 -3.27
CA SER A 182 -20.49 -9.12 -2.25
C SER A 182 -19.09 -8.54 -2.04
N VAL A 183 -18.04 -9.25 -2.45
CA VAL A 183 -16.64 -8.81 -2.35
C VAL A 183 -16.34 -7.80 -3.47
N LYS A 184 -16.71 -6.53 -3.27
CA LYS A 184 -16.40 -5.38 -4.15
C LYS A 184 -15.58 -4.29 -3.45
#